data_AF-A0A4Q4CX81-F1
#
_entry.id   AF-A0A4Q4CX81-F1
#
_cell.length_a   1.000
_cell.length_b   1.000
_cell.length_c   1.000
_cell.angle_alpha   90.00
_cell.angle_beta   90.00
_cell.angle_gamma   90.00
#
_symmetry.space_group_name_H-M   'P 1'
#
loop_
_entity.id
_entity.type
_entity.pdbx_description
1 polymer ?
#
loop_
_entity_poly.entity_id
_entity_poly.type
_entity_poly.pdbx_seq_one_letter_code
_entity_poly.pdbx_strand_id
1 'polypeptide(L)' 'MRIAVLGAGAWGTALAVQAARAGLQVSLWAREADRAAAMAATR' A
#
# COMPACT_ATOMS: atom_id res chain seq x y z
N MET A 1 13.92 -2.56 -7.12
CA MET A 1 12.82 -2.18 -8.04
C MET A 1 11.67 -1.62 -7.22
N ARG A 2 10.96 -0.59 -7.71
CA ARG A 2 9.89 0.10 -6.97
C ARG A 2 8.53 -0.09 -7.64
N ILE A 3 7.50 -0.36 -6.86
CA ILE A 3 6.13 -0.58 -7.33
C ILE A 3 5.19 0.40 -6.63
N ALA A 4 4.29 1.01 -7.40
CA ALA A 4 3.15 1.74 -6.87
C ALA A 4 1.88 0.89 -7.04
N VAL A 5 1.13 0.67 -5.96
CA VAL A 5 -0.18 0.01 -6.01
C VAL A 5 -1.24 1.10 -5.86
N LEU A 6 -2.05 1.28 -6.91
CA LEU A 6 -3.12 2.27 -6.92
C LEU A 6 -4.41 1.63 -6.39
N GLY A 7 -4.82 2.05 -5.19
CA GLY A 7 -6.05 1.60 -4.54
C GLY A 7 -5.79 0.82 -3.25
N ALA A 8 -6.05 1.45 -2.11
CA ALA A 8 -5.92 0.87 -0.77
C ALA A 8 -7.14 0.04 -0.31
N GLY A 9 -7.81 -0.64 -1.26
CA GLY A 9 -8.87 -1.61 -0.99
C GLY A 9 -8.31 -2.97 -0.57
N ALA A 10 -9.17 -3.95 -0.29
CA ALA A 10 -8.74 -5.27 0.19
C ALA A 10 -7.67 -5.92 -0.71
N TRP A 11 -7.88 -5.92 -2.03
CA TRP A 11 -6.96 -6.55 -2.97
C TRP A 11 -5.65 -5.77 -3.16
N GLY A 12 -5.73 -4.43 -3.30
CA GLY A 12 -4.53 -3.60 -3.46
C GLY A 12 -3.64 -3.60 -2.21
N THR A 13 -4.24 -3.58 -1.02
CA THR A 13 -3.49 -3.76 0.23
C THR A 13 -2.83 -5.14 0.30
N ALA A 14 -3.56 -6.21 -0.03
CA ALA A 14 -3.00 -7.57 -0.06
C ALA A 14 -1.81 -7.67 -1.04
N LEU A 15 -1.96 -7.13 -2.25
CA LEU A 15 -0.90 -7.10 -3.25
C LEU A 15 0.32 -6.30 -2.77
N ALA A 16 0.10 -5.12 -2.17
CA ALA A 16 1.18 -4.30 -1.63
C ALA A 16 1.96 -5.04 -0.53
N VAL A 17 1.27 -5.75 0.35
CA VAL A 17 1.89 -6.58 1.40
C VAL A 17 2.70 -7.72 0.79
N GLN A 18 2.17 -8.44 -0.20
CA GLN A 18 2.92 -9.53 -0.85
C GLN A 18 4.16 -9.00 -1.58
N ALA A 19 4.05 -7.88 -2.30
CA ALA A 19 5.19 -7.26 -2.98
C ALA A 19 6.27 -6.79 -1.98
N ALA A 20 5.87 -6.24 -0.83
CA ALA A 20 6.80 -5.88 0.23
C ALA A 20 7.52 -7.10 0.83
N ARG A 21 6.79 -8.21 1.06
CA ARG A 21 7.36 -9.49 1.50
C ARG A 21 8.36 -10.08 0.49
N ALA A 22 8.17 -9.82 -0.80
CA ALA A 22 9.11 -10.18 -1.85
C ALA A 22 10.37 -9.27 -1.90
N GLY A 23 10.53 -8.33 -0.95
CA GLY A 23 11.70 -7.45 -0.88
C GLY A 23 11.64 -6.23 -1.79
N LEU A 24 10.48 -5.92 -2.37
CA LEU A 24 10.30 -4.77 -3.25
C LEU A 24 9.98 -3.51 -2.44
N GLN A 25 10.40 -2.35 -2.95
CA GLN A 25 9.95 -1.08 -2.39
C GLN A 25 8.55 -0.77 -2.92
N VAL A 26 7.57 -0.72 -2.02
CA VAL A 26 6.16 -0.54 -2.37
C VAL A 26 5.64 0.80 -1.87
N SER A 27 4.84 1.47 -2.69
CA SER A 27 4.03 2.62 -2.28
C SER A 27 2.57 2.30 -2.55
N LEU A 28 1.74 2.29 -1.51
CA LEU A 28 0.29 2.06 -1.62
C LEU A 28 -0.43 3.41 -1.64
N TRP A 29 -1.24 3.64 -2.68
CA TRP A 29 -2.03 4.85 -2.83
C TRP A 29 -3.48 4.62 -2.44
N ALA A 30 -4.01 5.50 -1.60
CA ALA A 30 -5.46 5.65 -1.37
C ALA A 30 -5.94 6.93 -2.06
N ARG A 31 -7.23 6.97 -2.43
CA ARG A 31 -7.84 8.17 -3.00
C ARG A 31 -8.01 9.25 -1.93
N GLU A 32 -8.46 8.87 -0.74
CA GLU A 32 -8.65 9.79 0.38
C GLU A 32 -7.36 9.92 1.20
N ALA A 33 -6.90 11.16 1.41
CA ALA A 33 -5.67 11.44 2.15
C ALA A 33 -5.75 10.98 3.62
N ASP A 34 -6.89 11.21 4.29
CA ASP A 34 -7.10 10.80 5.69
C ASP A 34 -7.02 9.29 5.86
N ARG A 35 -7.53 8.54 4.87
CA ARG A 35 -7.43 7.08 4.85
C ARG A 35 -5.99 6.63 4.68
N ALA A 36 -5.23 7.25 3.78
CA ALA A 36 -3.80 6.96 3.63
C ALA A 36 -3.02 7.24 4.92
N ALA A 37 -3.31 8.35 5.59
CA ALA A 37 -2.68 8.72 6.86
C ALA A 37 -3.01 7.72 7.98
N ALA A 38 -4.28 7.34 8.13
CA ALA A 38 -4.71 6.35 9.12
C ALA A 38 -4.03 4.98 8.91
N MET A 39 -3.92 4.55 7.64
CA MET A 39 -3.21 3.32 7.30
C MET A 39 -1.71 3.43 7.60
N ALA A 40 -1.06 4.55 7.26
CA ALA A 40 0.36 4.77 7.52
C ALA A 40 0.70 4.86 9.02
N ALA A 41 -0.25 5.31 9.84
CA ALA A 41 -0.12 5.33 11.30
C ALA A 41 -0.21 3.93 11.93
N THR A 42 -0.76 2.95 11.20
CA THR A 42 -0.93 1.56 11.65
C THR A 42 0.19 0.70 11.07
N ARG A 43 0.97 0.00 11.91
CA ARG A 43 2.13 -0.81 11.48
C ARG A 43 1.86 -2.30 11.52
#